data_AF-W2X8G4-F1
#
_entry.id   AF-W2X8G4-F1
#
_cell.length_a   1.000
_cell.length_b   1.000
_cell.length_c   1.000
_cell.angle_alpha   90.00
_cell.angle_beta   90.00
_cell.angle_gamma   90.00
#
_symmetry.space_group_name_H-M   'P 1'
#
loop_
_entity.id
_entity.type
_entity.pdbx_description
1 polymer ?
#
loop_
_entity_poly.entity_id
_entity_poly.type
_entity_poly.pdbx_seq_one_letter_code
_entity_poly.pdbx_strand_id
1 'polypeptide(L)'
;MDSTNESQVPGTDSYAEPGAMPDQQYQETRTPAASAQAGPTMPAGPPPPVPQPGPTPSEATGTAQMLASLVNMLYMRQQAMTTSQQQMHNFMAQQARFQQEMYEMQARANRQKQKANPPKFYGHADDDLELWLFQIEEHFAAYTLEMGSNDSRFVDMVVPFLVVDVMAWYREFNLAMGPNPRTWSLFK
;
A
#
# COMPACT_ATOMS: atom_id res chain seq x y z
N MET A 1 -11.46 55.41 -32.19
CA MET A 1 -12.65 55.20 -33.03
C MET A 1 -12.55 53.79 -33.57
N ASP A 2 -13.56 53.01 -33.21
CA ASP A 2 -14.00 51.74 -33.77
C ASP A 2 -13.28 50.41 -33.51
N SER A 3 -14.17 49.45 -33.22
CA SER A 3 -14.03 48.08 -32.72
C SER A 3 -14.30 47.07 -33.84
N THR A 4 -14.09 45.78 -33.54
CA THR A 4 -14.77 44.55 -34.04
C THR A 4 -13.71 43.51 -34.43
N ASN A 5 -13.39 42.55 -33.54
CA ASN A 5 -14.04 41.25 -33.32
C ASN A 5 -13.92 40.28 -34.52
N GLU A 6 -13.08 39.24 -34.41
CA GLU A 6 -13.53 37.86 -34.59
C GLU A 6 -12.47 36.83 -34.19
N SER A 7 -12.99 35.75 -33.61
CA SER A 7 -12.37 34.49 -33.22
C SER A 7 -11.59 33.81 -34.34
N GLN A 8 -10.44 33.20 -34.00
CA GLN A 8 -10.17 31.79 -34.36
C GLN A 8 -8.89 31.30 -33.71
N VAL A 9 -9.06 30.34 -32.80
CA VAL A 9 -8.00 29.43 -32.35
C VAL A 9 -8.17 28.15 -33.17
N PRO A 10 -7.12 27.60 -33.79
CA PRO A 10 -7.17 26.20 -34.18
C PRO A 10 -5.95 25.42 -33.66
N GLY A 11 -6.22 24.22 -33.17
CA GLY A 11 -5.26 23.11 -33.20
C GLY A 11 -4.75 22.63 -31.84
N THR A 12 -5.62 22.07 -31.00
CA THR A 12 -5.21 21.04 -30.05
C THR A 12 -5.48 19.68 -30.69
N ASP A 13 -4.45 19.10 -31.29
CA ASP A 13 -4.49 17.72 -31.79
C ASP A 13 -4.24 16.75 -30.63
N SER A 14 -5.32 16.09 -30.22
CA SER A 14 -5.42 14.64 -30.13
C SER A 14 -4.30 13.88 -29.40
N TYR A 15 -4.53 13.59 -28.11
CA TYR A 15 -4.05 12.36 -27.50
C TYR A 15 -5.22 11.40 -27.36
N ALA A 16 -5.07 10.26 -28.03
CA ALA A 16 -5.99 9.14 -27.99
C ALA A 16 -6.02 8.46 -26.61
N GLU A 17 -7.24 8.10 -26.22
CA GLU A 17 -7.71 7.04 -25.33
C GLU A 17 -6.68 6.11 -24.68
N PRO A 18 -6.88 5.83 -23.38
CA PRO A 18 -6.98 4.44 -22.96
C PRO A 18 -8.28 4.19 -22.16
N GLY A 19 -9.15 3.38 -22.73
CA GLY A 19 -9.96 2.40 -22.01
C GLY A 19 -10.97 2.95 -21.00
N ALA A 20 -12.19 3.17 -21.47
CA ALA A 20 -13.39 3.27 -20.65
C ALA A 20 -13.42 2.17 -19.58
N MET A 21 -13.41 2.58 -18.30
CA MET A 21 -13.79 1.71 -17.19
C MET A 21 -15.30 1.44 -17.31
N PRO A 22 -15.76 0.18 -17.39
CA PRO A 22 -17.18 -0.09 -17.28
C PRO A 22 -17.62 0.13 -15.82
N ASP A 23 -18.51 1.09 -15.64
CA ASP A 23 -19.39 1.25 -14.48
C ASP A 23 -20.08 -0.10 -14.20
N GLN A 24 -19.58 -0.86 -13.23
CA GLN A 24 -20.30 -2.02 -12.72
C GLN A 24 -21.43 -1.54 -11.80
N GLN A 25 -22.55 -1.20 -12.45
CA GLN A 25 -23.85 -1.14 -11.82
C GLN A 25 -24.16 -2.46 -11.09
N TYR A 26 -24.28 -2.34 -9.77
CA TYR A 26 -25.36 -2.91 -8.96
C TYR A 26 -26.01 -4.20 -9.48
N GLN A 27 -25.54 -5.34 -8.99
CA GLN A 27 -26.38 -6.52 -8.85
C GLN A 27 -26.60 -6.76 -7.36
N GLU A 28 -27.71 -6.25 -6.83
CA GLU A 28 -28.39 -7.00 -5.78
C GLU A 28 -29.90 -6.83 -5.92
N THR A 29 -30.49 -7.93 -6.37
CA THR A 29 -31.89 -8.19 -6.60
C THR A 29 -32.70 -7.85 -5.36
N ARG A 30 -33.37 -6.69 -5.36
CA ARG A 30 -34.42 -6.40 -4.37
C ARG A 30 -35.57 -7.38 -4.58
N THR A 31 -35.69 -8.34 -3.68
CA THR A 31 -36.96 -9.01 -3.42
C THR A 31 -37.94 -8.00 -2.82
N PRO A 32 -39.18 -7.88 -3.32
CA PRO A 32 -40.15 -6.98 -2.72
C PRO A 32 -40.65 -7.56 -1.39
N ALA A 33 -40.44 -6.78 -0.33
CA ALA A 33 -41.21 -6.90 0.90
C ALA A 33 -42.68 -6.57 0.58
N ALA A 34 -43.58 -7.50 0.86
CA ALA A 34 -45.01 -7.24 0.94
C ALA A 34 -45.50 -7.68 2.31
N SER A 35 -45.77 -6.69 3.17
CA SER A 35 -46.52 -6.87 4.41
C SER A 35 -47.26 -5.56 4.68
N ALA A 36 -48.57 -5.53 4.40
CA ALA A 36 -49.59 -4.97 5.30
C ALA A 36 -51.01 -5.08 4.71
N GLN A 37 -51.86 -5.76 5.50
CA GLN A 37 -53.26 -5.43 5.84
C GLN A 37 -54.44 -5.66 4.87
N ALA A 38 -55.18 -6.73 5.23
CA ALA A 38 -56.58 -6.75 5.71
C ALA A 38 -57.75 -6.32 4.81
N GLY A 39 -58.66 -7.28 4.59
CA GLY A 39 -60.07 -7.07 4.22
C GLY A 39 -60.79 -8.43 4.06
N PRO A 40 -61.96 -8.67 4.68
CA PRO A 40 -62.55 -10.01 4.86
C PRO A 40 -63.60 -10.37 3.81
N THR A 41 -63.75 -11.66 3.50
CA THR A 41 -65.02 -12.26 3.04
C THR A 41 -65.02 -13.80 3.21
N MET A 42 -65.96 -14.29 4.00
CA MET A 42 -66.43 -15.70 4.09
C MET A 42 -67.26 -16.05 2.81
N PRO A 43 -67.42 -17.31 2.35
CA PRO A 43 -68.10 -18.36 3.15
C PRO A 43 -67.67 -19.84 2.99
N ALA A 44 -67.87 -20.55 4.11
CA ALA A 44 -68.40 -21.92 4.34
C ALA A 44 -68.00 -23.15 3.48
N GLY A 45 -67.48 -24.17 4.17
CA GLY A 45 -67.61 -25.61 3.85
C GLY A 45 -66.78 -26.54 4.77
N PRO A 46 -67.38 -27.42 5.62
CA PRO A 46 -66.69 -28.45 6.43
C PRO A 46 -66.82 -29.87 5.81
N PRO A 47 -66.23 -31.01 6.33
CA PRO A 47 -65.40 -31.26 7.53
C PRO A 47 -64.08 -32.11 7.26
N PRO A 48 -63.27 -32.50 8.29
CA PRO A 48 -62.09 -33.42 8.21
C PRO A 48 -62.41 -34.84 8.76
N PRO A 49 -61.46 -35.77 9.06
CA PRO A 49 -60.20 -36.24 8.44
C PRO A 49 -60.17 -37.78 8.18
N VAL A 50 -59.16 -38.32 7.49
CA VAL A 50 -58.78 -39.76 7.60
C VAL A 50 -57.28 -39.87 7.96
N PRO A 51 -56.88 -40.52 9.07
CA PRO A 51 -55.48 -40.70 9.42
C PRO A 51 -54.82 -41.79 8.55
N GLN A 52 -53.68 -41.48 7.93
CA GLN A 52 -52.76 -42.48 7.38
C GLN A 52 -51.94 -43.15 8.51
N PRO A 53 -51.59 -44.44 8.39
CA PRO A 53 -50.75 -45.13 9.37
C PRO A 53 -49.31 -44.58 9.35
N GLY A 54 -48.76 -44.29 10.53
CA GLY A 54 -47.37 -43.86 10.70
C GLY A 54 -46.35 -44.99 10.50
N PRO A 55 -45.06 -44.65 10.27
CA PRO A 55 -43.99 -45.63 10.08
C PRO A 55 -43.69 -46.39 11.38
N THR A 56 -43.28 -47.65 11.24
CA THR A 56 -42.95 -48.53 12.37
C THR A 56 -41.67 -48.06 13.11
N PRO A 57 -41.57 -48.28 14.44
CA PRO A 57 -40.53 -47.69 15.29
C PRO A 57 -39.07 -48.13 15.01
N SER A 58 -38.86 -49.16 14.18
CA SER A 58 -37.50 -49.65 13.86
C SER A 58 -36.79 -48.87 12.75
N GLU A 59 -37.50 -48.23 11.81
CA GLU A 59 -36.89 -47.41 10.74
C GLU A 59 -36.63 -45.96 11.16
N ALA A 60 -37.43 -45.44 12.11
CA ALA A 60 -37.27 -44.10 12.68
C ALA A 60 -35.94 -43.95 13.46
N THR A 61 -35.46 -45.04 14.05
CA THR A 61 -34.23 -45.03 14.84
C THR A 61 -32.97 -44.99 13.95
N GLY A 62 -32.96 -45.75 12.85
CA GLY A 62 -31.82 -45.77 11.91
C GLY A 62 -31.67 -44.49 11.08
N THR A 63 -32.79 -43.88 10.69
CA THR A 63 -32.80 -42.58 9.98
C THR A 63 -32.33 -41.43 10.88
N ALA A 64 -32.73 -41.41 12.16
CA ALA A 64 -32.26 -40.45 13.14
C ALA A 64 -30.75 -40.56 13.41
N GLN A 65 -30.21 -41.78 13.48
CA GLN A 65 -28.77 -42.03 13.67
C GLN A 65 -27.93 -41.59 12.45
N MET A 66 -28.44 -41.78 11.22
CA MET A 66 -27.79 -41.26 10.01
C MET A 66 -27.77 -39.73 9.98
N LEU A 67 -28.87 -39.06 10.35
CA LEU A 67 -28.93 -37.60 10.44
C LEU A 67 -27.99 -37.05 11.50
N ALA A 68 -27.93 -37.68 12.68
CA ALA A 68 -26.98 -37.32 13.72
C ALA A 68 -25.52 -37.46 13.24
N SER A 69 -25.21 -38.53 12.49
CA SER A 69 -23.88 -38.71 11.90
C SER A 69 -23.53 -37.64 10.86
N LEU A 70 -24.50 -37.23 10.03
CA LEU A 70 -24.31 -36.15 9.05
C LEU A 70 -24.06 -34.80 9.71
N VAL A 71 -24.82 -34.47 10.74
CA VAL A 71 -24.63 -33.23 11.52
C VAL A 71 -23.26 -33.22 12.17
N ASN A 72 -22.84 -34.35 12.77
CA ASN A 72 -21.54 -34.46 13.40
C ASN A 72 -20.39 -34.33 12.39
N MET A 73 -20.53 -34.92 11.19
CA MET A 73 -19.56 -34.76 10.12
C MET A 73 -19.46 -33.31 9.61
N LEU A 74 -20.61 -32.62 9.43
CA LEU A 74 -20.61 -31.21 9.05
C LEU A 74 -19.93 -30.34 10.10
N TYR A 75 -20.19 -30.61 11.38
CA TYR A 75 -19.59 -29.90 12.49
C TYR A 75 -18.07 -30.08 12.50
N MET A 76 -17.59 -31.32 12.39
CA MET A 76 -16.17 -31.64 12.35
C MET A 76 -15.45 -30.99 11.15
N ARG A 77 -16.09 -31.01 9.97
CA ARG A 77 -15.57 -30.37 8.76
C ARG A 77 -15.49 -28.86 8.91
N GLN A 78 -16.51 -28.23 9.51
CA GLN A 78 -16.52 -26.80 9.78
C GLN A 78 -15.43 -26.42 10.79
N GLN A 79 -15.21 -27.26 11.80
CA GLN A 79 -14.17 -27.08 12.82
C GLN A 79 -12.76 -27.22 12.24
N ALA A 80 -12.54 -28.19 11.36
CA ALA A 80 -11.27 -28.35 10.65
C ALA A 80 -10.96 -27.15 9.74
N MET A 81 -11.98 -26.60 9.06
CA MET A 81 -11.82 -25.45 8.18
C MET A 81 -11.49 -24.17 8.96
N THR A 82 -12.17 -23.92 10.08
CA THR A 82 -11.88 -22.78 10.97
C THR A 82 -10.50 -22.89 11.60
N THR A 83 -10.10 -24.09 12.04
CA THR A 83 -8.77 -24.34 12.61
C THR A 83 -7.66 -24.09 11.58
N SER A 84 -7.84 -24.59 10.35
CA SER A 84 -6.90 -24.35 9.25
C SER A 84 -6.77 -22.86 8.93
N GLN A 85 -7.90 -22.14 8.89
CA GLN A 85 -7.87 -20.71 8.62
C GLN A 85 -7.14 -19.92 9.72
N GLN A 86 -7.35 -20.29 10.99
CA GLN A 86 -6.60 -19.69 12.11
C GLN A 86 -5.11 -19.98 12.04
N GLN A 87 -4.70 -21.21 11.69
CA GLN A 87 -3.28 -21.53 11.53
C GLN A 87 -2.64 -20.69 10.41
N MET A 88 -3.32 -20.58 9.27
CA MET A 88 -2.85 -19.75 8.16
C MET A 88 -2.76 -18.27 8.56
N HIS A 89 -3.76 -17.76 9.27
CA HIS A 89 -3.76 -16.38 9.77
C HIS A 89 -2.60 -16.12 10.72
N ASN A 90 -2.36 -17.03 11.67
CA ASN A 90 -1.27 -16.92 12.63
C ASN A 90 0.10 -16.96 11.94
N PHE A 91 0.27 -17.85 10.96
CA PHE A 91 1.49 -17.92 10.16
C PHE A 91 1.74 -16.63 9.38
N MET A 92 0.72 -16.12 8.68
CA MET A 92 0.83 -14.87 7.93
C MET A 92 1.12 -13.67 8.83
N ALA A 93 0.46 -13.60 10.00
CA ALA A 93 0.74 -12.57 11.00
C ALA A 93 2.17 -12.66 11.53
N GLN A 94 2.69 -13.86 11.77
CA GLN A 94 4.07 -14.06 12.20
C GLN A 94 5.07 -13.64 11.11
N GLN A 95 4.81 -14.00 9.85
CA GLN A 95 5.63 -13.58 8.71
C GLN A 95 5.63 -12.05 8.54
N ALA A 96 4.47 -11.41 8.70
CA ALA A 96 4.36 -9.95 8.63
C ALA A 96 5.12 -9.26 9.77
N ARG A 97 5.02 -9.78 11.00
CA ARG A 97 5.78 -9.26 12.16
C ARG A 97 7.28 -9.33 11.93
N PHE A 98 7.79 -10.46 11.44
CA PHE A 98 9.21 -10.62 11.17
C PHE A 98 9.72 -9.61 10.11
N GLN A 99 8.97 -9.42 9.02
CA GLN A 99 9.30 -8.42 8.00
C GLN A 99 9.31 -7.00 8.57
N GLN A 100 8.30 -6.67 9.40
CA GLN A 100 8.23 -5.37 10.07
C GLN A 100 9.41 -5.16 11.01
N GLU A 101 9.77 -6.15 11.83
CA GLU A 101 10.91 -6.06 12.74
C GLU A 101 12.22 -5.86 11.98
N MET A 102 12.44 -6.59 10.89
CA MET A 102 13.61 -6.43 10.03
C MET A 102 13.69 -5.03 9.41
N TYR A 103 12.58 -4.54 8.86
CA TYR A 103 12.51 -3.20 8.29
C TYR A 103 12.74 -2.12 9.35
N GLU A 104 12.09 -2.25 10.52
CA GLU A 104 12.28 -1.31 11.63
C GLU A 104 13.71 -1.32 12.15
N MET A 105 14.36 -2.49 12.23
CA MET A 105 15.77 -2.59 12.64
C MET A 105 16.68 -1.85 11.67
N GLN A 106 16.49 -2.05 10.36
CA GLN A 106 17.25 -1.34 9.33
C GLN A 106 16.98 0.17 9.37
N ALA A 107 15.72 0.58 9.53
CA ALA A 107 15.34 1.98 9.64
C ALA A 107 15.91 2.65 10.91
N ARG A 108 16.02 1.93 12.02
CA ARG A 108 16.68 2.40 13.25
C ARG A 108 18.18 2.58 13.02
N ALA A 109 18.85 1.61 12.41
CA ALA A 109 20.27 1.70 12.08
C ALA A 109 20.57 2.88 11.15
N ASN A 110 19.75 3.07 10.10
CA ASN A 110 19.89 4.21 9.19
C ASN A 110 19.66 5.56 9.91
N ARG A 111 18.63 5.64 10.75
CA ARG A 111 18.39 6.84 11.59
C ARG A 111 19.51 7.13 12.57
N GLN A 112 20.20 6.11 13.10
CA GLN A 112 21.36 6.31 13.96
C GLN A 112 22.56 6.87 13.17
N LYS A 113 22.81 6.36 11.96
CA LYS A 113 23.85 6.87 11.07
C LYS A 113 23.62 8.34 10.67
N GLN A 114 22.37 8.72 10.40
CA GLN A 114 21.97 10.11 10.12
C GLN A 114 22.06 11.03 11.34
N LYS A 115 22.05 10.50 12.57
CA LYS A 115 22.23 11.30 13.79
C LYS A 115 23.70 11.51 14.15
N ALA A 116 24.60 10.66 13.66
CA ALA A 116 26.03 10.86 13.84
C ALA A 116 26.46 12.10 13.05
N ASN A 117 27.43 12.89 13.52
CA ASN A 117 27.94 13.97 12.70
C ASN A 117 28.65 13.38 11.47
N PRO A 118 28.43 13.93 10.26
CA PRO A 118 29.18 13.54 9.09
C PRO A 118 30.69 13.74 9.31
N PRO A 119 31.53 12.88 8.72
CA PRO A 119 32.97 13.06 8.79
C PRO A 119 33.37 14.37 8.11
N LYS A 120 34.36 15.06 8.67
CA LYS A 120 34.98 16.22 8.03
C LYS A 120 36.09 15.77 7.10
N PHE A 121 36.27 16.45 5.97
CA PHE A 121 37.40 16.21 5.06
C PHE A 121 38.48 17.26 5.28
N TYR A 122 39.70 16.80 5.57
CA TYR A 122 40.81 17.68 5.91
C TYR A 122 41.70 18.05 4.72
N GLY A 123 41.68 17.24 3.66
CA GLY A 123 42.50 17.42 2.47
C GLY A 123 43.97 17.05 2.69
N HIS A 124 44.27 16.24 3.71
CA HIS A 124 45.62 15.73 3.95
C HIS A 124 45.98 14.61 2.96
N ALA A 125 47.27 14.34 2.78
CA ALA A 125 47.73 13.32 1.83
C ALA A 125 47.36 11.89 2.26
N ASP A 126 47.08 11.68 3.55
CA ASP A 126 46.60 10.44 4.16
C ASP A 126 45.06 10.37 4.25
N ASP A 127 44.35 11.44 3.89
CA ASP A 127 42.89 11.40 3.81
C ASP A 127 42.44 10.60 2.59
N ASP A 128 41.53 9.66 2.81
CA ASP A 128 40.89 8.89 1.74
C ASP A 128 39.64 9.64 1.25
N LEU A 129 39.79 10.32 0.10
CA LEU A 129 38.71 11.08 -0.54
C LEU A 129 37.54 10.17 -0.93
N GLU A 130 37.80 8.99 -1.47
CA GLU A 130 36.76 8.06 -1.92
C GLU A 130 35.96 7.54 -0.73
N LEU A 131 36.65 7.21 0.37
CA LEU A 131 36.00 6.82 1.62
C LEU A 131 35.16 7.96 2.21
N TRP A 132 35.67 9.19 2.19
CA TRP A 132 34.92 10.35 2.68
C TRP A 132 33.66 10.60 1.84
N LEU A 133 33.78 10.56 0.50
CA LEU A 133 32.64 10.68 -0.42
C LEU A 133 31.60 9.59 -0.15
N PHE A 134 32.02 8.33 0.01
CA PHE A 134 31.13 7.23 0.36
C PHE A 134 30.40 7.48 1.70
N GLN A 135 31.12 7.91 2.74
CA GLN A 135 30.52 8.18 4.04
C GLN A 135 29.55 9.37 4.02
N ILE A 136 29.81 10.38 3.20
CA ILE A 136 28.90 11.51 2.97
C ILE A 136 27.64 11.04 2.24
N GLU A 137 27.76 10.28 1.16
CA GLU A 137 26.61 9.72 0.43
C GLU A 137 25.79 8.78 1.31
N GLU A 138 26.44 7.94 2.13
CA GLU A 138 25.77 7.07 3.09
C GLU A 138 25.03 7.87 4.17
N HIS A 139 25.68 8.90 4.73
CA HIS A 139 25.06 9.74 5.75
C HIS A 139 23.83 10.48 5.21
N PHE A 140 23.90 11.00 3.99
CA PHE A 140 22.80 11.69 3.33
C PHE A 140 21.95 10.80 2.42
N ALA A 141 21.93 9.47 2.66
CA ALA A 141 21.16 8.53 1.84
C ALA A 141 19.62 8.80 1.82
N ALA A 142 19.11 9.61 2.74
CA ALA A 142 17.71 10.08 2.71
C ALA A 142 17.46 11.23 1.69
N TYR A 143 18.52 11.87 1.19
CA TYR A 143 18.49 13.03 0.29
C TYR A 143 18.92 12.65 -1.14
N THR A 144 18.61 11.42 -1.57
CA THR A 144 18.98 10.93 -2.91
C THR A 144 18.35 11.75 -4.04
N LEU A 145 17.20 12.38 -3.79
CA LEU A 145 16.56 13.27 -4.75
C LEU A 145 17.38 14.54 -4.95
N GLU A 146 17.81 15.19 -3.86
CA GLU A 146 18.68 16.37 -3.90
C GLU A 146 20.04 16.02 -4.50
N MET A 147 20.59 14.86 -4.15
CA MET A 147 21.86 14.37 -4.67
C MET A 147 21.83 14.14 -6.19
N GLY A 148 20.69 13.66 -6.73
CA GLY A 148 20.46 13.50 -8.16
C GLY A 148 19.93 14.73 -8.88
N SER A 149 19.69 15.84 -8.17
CA SER A 149 19.13 17.05 -8.76
C SER A 149 20.19 17.85 -9.51
N ASN A 150 19.76 18.56 -10.56
CA ASN A 150 20.62 19.47 -11.32
C ASN A 150 20.77 20.84 -10.64
N ASP A 151 20.78 20.88 -9.31
CA ASP A 151 20.88 22.09 -8.50
C ASP A 151 22.01 21.98 -7.47
N SER A 152 22.21 23.04 -6.67
CA SER A 152 23.30 23.10 -5.68
C SER A 152 22.90 22.63 -4.28
N ARG A 153 21.62 22.26 -4.05
CA ARG A 153 21.10 22.06 -2.68
C ARG A 153 21.87 20.99 -1.92
N PHE A 154 22.21 19.89 -2.59
CA PHE A 154 22.97 18.82 -1.97
C PHE A 154 24.42 19.25 -1.66
N VAL A 155 25.09 19.91 -2.61
CA VAL A 155 26.46 20.43 -2.39
C VAL A 155 26.46 21.44 -1.24
N ASP A 156 25.47 22.33 -1.17
CA ASP A 156 25.33 23.30 -0.08
C ASP A 156 25.13 22.62 1.29
N MET A 157 24.54 21.42 1.34
CA MET A 157 24.48 20.59 2.56
C MET A 157 25.82 19.96 2.94
N VAL A 158 26.67 19.64 1.96
CA VAL A 158 27.97 18.96 2.18
C VAL A 158 29.08 19.94 2.54
N VAL A 159 29.06 21.15 2.00
CA VAL A 159 30.09 22.20 2.21
C VAL A 159 30.48 22.43 3.68
N PRO A 160 29.57 22.42 4.67
CA PRO A 160 29.92 22.56 6.09
C PRO A 160 30.89 21.48 6.63
N PHE A 161 31.06 20.37 5.92
CA PHE A 161 31.96 19.27 6.29
C PHE A 161 33.34 19.36 5.64
N LEU A 162 33.59 20.39 4.83
CA LEU A 162 34.92 20.73 4.35
C LEU A 162 35.62 21.61 5.40
N VAL A 163 36.86 21.27 5.76
CA VAL A 163 37.64 22.12 6.67
C VAL A 163 38.23 23.33 5.93
N VAL A 164 38.85 24.26 6.68
CA VAL A 164 39.38 25.54 6.20
C VAL A 164 40.28 25.38 4.96
N ASP A 165 41.16 24.37 4.93
CA ASP A 165 42.10 24.16 3.83
C ASP A 165 41.39 23.74 2.54
N VAL A 166 40.43 22.82 2.63
CA VAL A 166 39.61 22.38 1.49
C VAL A 166 38.61 23.46 1.07
N MET A 167 38.17 24.31 2.00
CA MET A 167 37.31 25.45 1.70
C MET A 167 37.97 26.48 0.79
N ALA A 168 39.31 26.58 0.77
CA ALA A 168 40.01 27.43 -0.20
C ALA A 168 39.76 26.92 -1.63
N TRP A 169 39.95 25.62 -1.87
CA TRP A 169 39.61 24.98 -3.14
C TRP A 169 38.13 25.15 -3.49
N TYR A 170 37.22 24.91 -2.54
CA TYR A 170 35.78 25.05 -2.81
C TYR A 170 35.41 26.47 -3.24
N ARG A 171 36.06 27.50 -2.70
CA ARG A 171 35.84 28.90 -3.12
C ARG A 171 36.26 29.12 -4.58
N GLU A 172 37.39 28.58 -4.99
CA GLU A 172 37.86 28.64 -6.38
C GLU A 172 36.94 27.87 -7.32
N PHE A 173 36.55 26.66 -6.94
CA PHE A 173 35.54 25.87 -7.65
C PHE A 173 34.23 26.65 -7.81
N ASN A 174 33.73 27.25 -6.73
CA ASN A 174 32.51 28.04 -6.75
C ASN A 174 32.62 29.29 -7.66
N LEU A 175 33.78 29.95 -7.69
CA LEU A 175 34.05 31.06 -8.59
C LEU A 175 34.08 30.62 -10.05
N ALA A 176 34.72 29.48 -10.35
CA ALA A 176 34.80 28.91 -11.69
C ALA A 176 33.41 28.51 -12.23
N MET A 177 32.54 28.02 -11.35
CA MET A 177 31.15 27.69 -11.68
C MET A 177 30.28 28.90 -11.97
N GLY A 178 30.57 30.05 -11.34
CA GLY A 178 29.79 31.27 -11.50
C GLY A 178 28.31 31.05 -11.14
N PRO A 179 27.35 31.38 -12.04
CA PRO A 179 25.92 31.20 -11.78
C PRO A 179 25.45 29.75 -11.99
N ASN A 180 26.30 28.86 -12.52
CA ASN A 180 25.91 27.49 -12.83
C ASN A 180 25.70 26.67 -11.55
N PRO A 181 24.74 25.74 -11.54
CA PRO A 181 24.50 24.89 -10.38
C PRO A 181 25.68 23.95 -10.13
N ARG A 182 26.08 23.84 -8.86
CA ARG A 182 27.07 22.88 -8.39
C ARG A 182 26.37 21.55 -8.15
N THR A 183 26.23 20.75 -9.20
CA THR A 183 25.63 19.41 -9.06
C THR A 183 26.58 18.49 -8.31
N TRP A 184 26.04 17.48 -7.62
CA TRP A 184 26.86 16.54 -6.86
C TRP A 184 27.89 15.82 -7.73
N SER A 185 27.49 15.39 -8.93
CA SER A 185 28.39 14.71 -9.88
C SER A 185 29.54 15.57 -10.39
N LEU A 186 29.41 16.91 -10.33
CA LEU A 186 30.46 17.83 -10.74
C LEU A 186 31.36 18.25 -9.57
N PHE A 187 30.82 18.22 -8.36
CA PHE A 187 31.58 18.47 -7.13
C PHE A 187 32.55 17.33 -6.81
N LYS A 188 32.14 16.08 -7.07
CA LYS A 188 33.01 14.89 -7.00
C LYS A 188 34.05 14.90 -8.11
#